data_AF-A0A6G0WMC6-F1
#
_entry.id   AF-A0A6G0WMC6-F1
#
_cell.length_a   1.000
_cell.length_b   1.000
_cell.length_c   1.000
_cell.angle_alpha   90.00
_cell.angle_beta   90.00
_cell.angle_gamma   90.00
#
_symmetry.space_group_name_H-M   'P 1'
#
loop_
_entity.id
_entity.type
_entity.pdbx_description
1 polymer ?
#
loop_
_entity_poly.entity_id
_entity_poly.type
_entity_poly.pdbx_seq_one_letter_code
_entity_poly.pdbx_strand_id
1 'polypeptide(L)'
;MDNNNNGDGWKTTDTGATQSMKLDDDDPASGGSSDSSKASGSQLFERALNRQTIPRGSPYKVLQIDGKILAALKPNEVFVVKYPTKALRWKFYKNMIPDIKIHLSPLCRKFFHEDDFEFEYLRDGACVYCRVPELDK
;
A
#
# COMPACT_ATOMS: atom_id res chain seq x y z
N MET A 1 18.13 -40.98 -2.46
CA MET A 1 19.18 -40.82 -1.44
C MET A 1 19.44 -39.32 -1.35
N ASP A 2 18.96 -38.51 -0.42
CA ASP A 2 18.16 -38.67 0.80
C ASP A 2 17.35 -37.38 0.95
N ASN A 3 16.02 -37.46 1.16
CA ASN A 3 15.21 -36.28 1.44
C ASN A 3 14.89 -36.26 2.94
N ASN A 4 15.76 -35.60 3.72
CA ASN A 4 15.56 -35.43 5.15
C ASN A 4 14.49 -34.35 5.38
N ASN A 5 13.27 -34.79 5.69
CA ASN A 5 12.14 -33.93 5.96
C ASN A 5 12.23 -33.39 7.40
N ASN A 6 13.09 -32.38 7.63
CA ASN A 6 13.04 -31.57 8.84
C ASN A 6 11.86 -30.59 8.70
N GLY A 7 10.96 -30.59 9.68
CA GLY A 7 9.65 -29.92 9.66
C GLY A 7 9.67 -28.38 9.71
N ASP A 8 10.62 -27.72 9.06
CA ASP A 8 10.80 -26.27 9.07
C ASP A 8 10.33 -25.56 7.79
N GLY A 9 9.58 -26.23 6.90
CA GLY A 9 8.98 -25.61 5.69
C GLY A 9 9.97 -25.23 4.58
N TRP A 10 11.27 -25.41 4.80
CA TRP A 10 12.32 -25.16 3.81
C TRP A 10 12.46 -26.32 2.84
N LYS A 11 12.35 -26.04 1.53
CA LYS A 11 12.60 -27.01 0.48
C LYS A 11 13.83 -26.63 -0.34
N THR A 12 14.82 -27.50 -0.34
CA THR A 12 16.01 -27.35 -1.18
C THR A 12 15.81 -28.15 -2.46
N THR A 13 16.08 -27.52 -3.61
CA THR A 13 16.16 -28.19 -4.91
C THR A 13 17.59 -28.08 -5.41
N ASP A 14 18.26 -29.22 -5.49
CA ASP A 14 19.62 -29.35 -6.02
C ASP A 14 19.55 -29.95 -7.42
N THR A 15 19.92 -29.16 -8.43
CA THR A 15 20.04 -29.60 -9.82
C THR A 15 21.50 -29.60 -10.26
N GLY A 16 22.39 -30.26 -9.51
CA GLY A 16 23.74 -30.70 -9.91
C GLY A 16 24.80 -29.61 -10.13
N ALA A 17 24.42 -28.49 -10.76
CA ALA A 17 25.22 -27.28 -10.94
C ALA A 17 24.66 -26.09 -10.14
N THR A 18 23.45 -26.21 -9.59
CA THR A 18 22.79 -25.13 -8.85
C THR A 18 21.98 -25.67 -7.69
N GLN A 19 22.20 -25.12 -6.50
CA GLN A 19 21.37 -25.32 -5.33
C GLN A 19 20.46 -24.11 -5.16
N SER A 20 19.17 -24.37 -5.04
CA SER A 20 18.15 -23.35 -4.82
C SER A 20 17.32 -23.70 -3.59
N MET A 21 17.14 -22.74 -2.67
CA MET A 21 16.29 -22.90 -1.50
C MET A 21 15.00 -22.13 -1.72
N LYS A 22 13.86 -22.82 -1.59
CA LYS A 22 12.53 -22.24 -1.66
C LYS A 22 11.89 -22.36 -0.28
N LEU A 23 11.51 -21.21 0.29
CA LEU A 23 10.62 -21.16 1.44
C LEU A 23 9.20 -21.38 0.89
N ASP A 24 8.52 -22.45 1.30
CA ASP A 24 7.10 -22.59 1.04
C ASP A 24 6.37 -21.60 1.97
N ASP A 25 6.15 -20.38 1.50
CA ASP A 25 5.16 -19.49 2.09
C ASP A 25 3.77 -20.06 1.77
N ASP A 26 3.32 -21.01 2.60
CA ASP A 26 1.95 -21.51 2.74
C ASP A 26 1.09 -21.56 1.46
N ASP A 27 1.20 -22.66 0.71
CA ASP A 27 0.13 -23.12 -0.18
C ASP A 27 -1.00 -23.75 0.67
N PRO A 28 -2.28 -23.39 0.46
CA PRO A 28 -3.39 -23.59 1.40
C PRO A 28 -3.97 -25.02 1.39
N ALA A 29 -3.15 -26.03 1.70
CA ALA A 29 -3.60 -27.42 1.65
C ALA A 29 -2.96 -28.35 2.70
N SER A 30 -3.04 -28.05 3.99
CA SER A 30 -3.43 -29.04 5.02
C SER A 30 -3.63 -28.38 6.38
N GLY A 31 -4.78 -28.62 7.02
CA GLY A 31 -5.31 -27.84 8.13
C GLY A 31 -4.59 -28.00 9.47
N GLY A 32 -4.76 -26.98 10.32
CA GLY A 32 -4.29 -27.03 11.70
C GLY A 32 -4.35 -25.79 12.58
N SER A 33 -5.19 -24.77 12.36
CA SER A 33 -5.81 -23.98 13.45
C SER A 33 -6.76 -22.91 12.89
N SER A 34 -7.81 -22.67 13.64
CA SER A 34 -8.91 -21.76 13.36
C SER A 34 -8.48 -20.29 13.41
N ASP A 35 -8.42 -19.64 12.26
CA ASP A 35 -9.09 -18.34 12.12
C ASP A 35 -9.48 -18.12 10.66
N SER A 36 -10.78 -18.21 10.39
CA SER A 36 -11.41 -17.72 9.16
C SER A 36 -11.39 -16.19 9.10
N SER A 37 -10.26 -15.56 9.45
CA SER A 37 -10.07 -14.14 9.26
C SER A 37 -9.91 -13.91 7.76
N LYS A 38 -10.95 -13.32 7.17
CA LYS A 38 -10.89 -12.74 5.83
C LYS A 38 -9.55 -12.01 5.72
N ALA A 39 -8.69 -12.43 4.78
CA ALA A 39 -7.38 -11.80 4.57
C ALA A 39 -7.55 -10.27 4.66
N SER A 40 -6.83 -9.65 5.60
CA SER A 40 -6.94 -8.22 5.86
C SER A 40 -6.74 -7.45 4.55
N GLY A 41 -7.45 -6.34 4.36
CA GLY A 41 -7.30 -5.52 3.14
C GLY A 41 -5.85 -5.11 2.88
N SER A 42 -5.03 -4.98 3.94
CA SER A 42 -3.59 -4.76 3.84
C SER A 42 -2.85 -5.89 3.10
N GLN A 43 -3.10 -7.15 3.47
CA GLN A 43 -2.48 -8.32 2.84
C GLN A 43 -2.91 -8.47 1.37
N LEU A 44 -4.18 -8.21 1.07
CA LEU A 44 -4.69 -8.23 -0.30
C LEU A 44 -4.04 -7.16 -1.17
N PHE A 45 -3.83 -5.96 -0.62
CA PHE A 45 -3.12 -4.88 -1.28
C PHE A 45 -1.64 -5.21 -1.52
N GLU A 46 -0.94 -5.75 -0.53
CA GLU A 46 0.46 -6.17 -0.65
C GLU A 46 0.63 -7.25 -1.71
N ARG A 47 -0.26 -8.24 -1.75
CA ARG A 47 -0.29 -9.25 -2.79
C ARG A 47 -0.50 -8.65 -4.18
N ALA A 48 -1.35 -7.64 -4.31
CA ALA A 48 -1.56 -6.93 -5.58
C ALA A 48 -0.32 -6.13 -6.00
N LEU A 49 0.35 -5.49 -5.04
CA LEU A 49 1.58 -4.74 -5.27
C LEU A 49 2.72 -5.63 -5.75
N ASN A 50 2.94 -6.77 -5.09
CA ASN A 50 4.00 -7.72 -5.46
C ASN A 50 3.77 -8.36 -6.84
N ARG A 51 2.51 -8.52 -7.27
CA ARG A 51 2.16 -9.00 -8.62
C ARG A 51 2.48 -8.00 -9.70
N GLN A 52 2.33 -6.71 -9.40
CA GLN A 52 2.66 -5.65 -10.33
C GLN A 52 4.17 -5.41 -10.29
N THR A 53 4.94 -6.34 -10.87
CA THR A 53 6.38 -6.15 -11.05
C THR A 53 6.60 -4.89 -11.89
N ILE A 54 7.27 -3.89 -11.33
CA ILE A 54 7.66 -2.66 -12.02
C ILE A 54 9.15 -2.81 -12.35
N PRO A 55 9.52 -3.14 -13.60
CA PRO A 55 10.92 -3.18 -13.99
C PRO A 55 11.58 -1.85 -13.69
N ARG A 56 12.81 -1.89 -13.16
CA ARG A 56 13.62 -0.68 -12.92
C ARG A 56 13.78 0.07 -14.26
N GLY A 57 13.36 1.34 -14.31
CA GLY A 57 13.38 2.16 -15.53
C GLY A 57 12.12 2.11 -16.39
N SER A 58 11.08 1.37 -15.99
CA SER A 58 9.77 1.43 -16.66
C SER A 58 9.03 2.74 -16.32
N PRO A 59 8.16 3.25 -17.22
CA PRO A 59 7.36 4.43 -16.95
C PRO A 59 6.43 4.19 -15.75
N TYR A 60 6.15 5.27 -15.01
CA TYR A 60 5.26 5.22 -13.85
C TYR A 60 3.92 4.55 -14.18
N LYS A 61 3.59 3.49 -13.45
CA LYS A 61 2.35 2.73 -13.59
C LYS A 61 1.60 2.71 -12.27
N VAL A 62 0.38 3.25 -12.27
CA VAL A 62 -0.52 3.20 -11.11
C VAL A 62 -0.89 1.75 -10.76
N LEU A 63 -0.97 1.45 -9.47
CA LEU A 63 -1.42 0.14 -8.99
C LEU A 63 -2.90 -0.05 -9.34
N GLN A 64 -3.23 -1.15 -10.01
CA GLN A 64 -4.61 -1.51 -10.31
C GLN A 64 -5.08 -2.56 -9.29
N ILE A 65 -6.12 -2.23 -8.54
CA ILE A 65 -6.74 -3.12 -7.55
C ILE A 65 -8.24 -3.24 -7.79
N ASP A 66 -8.82 -4.36 -7.34
CA ASP A 66 -10.26 -4.56 -7.37
C ASP A 66 -10.97 -3.68 -6.34
N GLY A 67 -12.22 -3.29 -6.64
CA GLY A 67 -13.05 -2.52 -5.71
C GLY A 67 -13.29 -3.21 -4.36
N LYS A 68 -13.25 -4.56 -4.34
CA LYS A 68 -13.33 -5.34 -3.10
C LYS A 68 -12.10 -5.15 -2.20
N ILE A 69 -10.91 -5.06 -2.81
CA ILE A 69 -9.66 -4.81 -2.07
C ILE A 69 -9.66 -3.39 -1.53
N LEU A 70 -10.05 -2.41 -2.36
CA LEU A 70 -10.17 -1.02 -1.94
C LEU A 70 -11.15 -0.86 -0.76
N ALA A 71 -12.29 -1.55 -0.79
CA ALA A 71 -13.28 -1.52 0.29
C ALA A 71 -12.81 -2.25 1.57
N ALA A 72 -11.86 -3.18 1.46
CA ALA A 72 -11.29 -3.89 2.60
C ALA A 72 -10.15 -3.12 3.28
N LEU A 73 -9.61 -2.07 2.63
CA LEU A 73 -8.60 -1.20 3.24
C LEU A 73 -9.23 -0.33 4.33
N LYS A 74 -8.43 0.00 5.36
CA LYS A 74 -8.89 0.90 6.42
C LYS A 74 -9.10 2.31 5.84
N PRO A 75 -10.24 2.97 6.11
CA PRO A 75 -10.50 4.33 5.63
C PRO A 75 -9.42 5.34 6.04
N ASN A 76 -8.84 5.18 7.22
CA ASN A 76 -7.79 6.07 7.74
C ASN A 76 -6.45 5.93 7.01
N GLU A 77 -6.26 4.84 6.25
CA GLU A 77 -5.04 4.58 5.48
C GLU A 77 -5.21 4.97 4.00
N VAL A 78 -6.39 5.46 3.59
CA VAL A 78 -6.71 5.74 2.19
C VAL A 78 -7.20 7.18 2.01
N PHE A 79 -6.45 7.94 1.22
CA PHE A 79 -6.85 9.28 0.79
C PHE A 79 -7.61 9.23 -0.53
N VAL A 80 -8.76 9.91 -0.55
CA VAL A 80 -9.61 10.03 -1.74
C VAL A 80 -9.52 11.45 -2.28
N VAL A 81 -8.78 11.63 -3.38
CA VAL A 81 -8.69 12.90 -4.07
C VAL A 81 -9.87 13.01 -5.04
N LYS A 82 -10.86 13.81 -4.64
CA LYS A 82 -12.01 14.18 -5.47
C LYS A 82 -11.69 15.43 -6.27
N TYR A 83 -12.19 15.46 -7.51
CA TYR A 83 -12.10 16.63 -8.38
C TYR A 83 -13.49 17.24 -8.56
N PRO A 84 -13.61 18.58 -8.65
CA PRO A 84 -14.89 19.25 -8.82
C PRO A 84 -15.54 18.94 -10.18
N THR A 85 -14.72 18.63 -11.20
CA THR A 85 -15.17 18.33 -12.56
C THR A 85 -15.36 16.83 -12.76
N LYS A 86 -16.49 16.43 -13.38
CA LYS A 86 -16.79 15.04 -13.73
C LYS A 86 -15.85 14.42 -14.77
N ALA A 87 -15.09 15.24 -15.48
CA ALA A 87 -14.11 14.80 -16.49
C ALA A 87 -12.90 14.07 -15.88
N LEU A 88 -12.60 14.29 -14.60
CA LEU A 88 -11.50 13.65 -13.91
C LEU A 88 -12.00 12.56 -12.96
N ARG A 89 -11.48 11.35 -13.14
CA ARG A 89 -11.73 10.25 -12.21
C ARG A 89 -11.10 10.54 -10.85
N TRP A 90 -11.75 10.09 -9.79
CA TRP A 90 -11.19 10.13 -8.44
C TRP A 90 -9.90 9.33 -8.37
N LYS A 91 -8.96 9.80 -7.56
CA LYS A 91 -7.70 9.10 -7.31
C LYS A 91 -7.68 8.64 -5.86
N PHE A 92 -7.18 7.42 -5.67
CA PHE A 92 -7.04 6.79 -4.37
C PHE A 92 -5.55 6.63 -4.08
N TYR A 93 -5.13 7.05 -2.90
CA TYR A 93 -3.75 6.96 -2.44
C TYR A 93 -3.74 6.23 -1.11
N LYS A 94 -2.94 5.18 -0.98
CA LYS A 94 -2.73 4.48 0.28
C LYS A 94 -1.55 5.11 1.03
N ASN A 95 -1.71 5.42 2.31
CA ASN A 95 -0.57 5.74 3.16
C ASN A 95 0.25 4.46 3.38
N MET A 96 1.49 4.45 2.90
CA MET A 96 2.40 3.32 3.07
C MET A 96 3.14 3.36 4.40
N ILE A 97 3.17 4.52 5.08
CA ILE A 97 3.88 4.73 6.33
C ILE A 97 2.91 5.43 7.30
N PRO A 98 2.07 4.67 8.04
CA PRO A 98 1.05 5.23 8.92
C PRO A 98 1.59 6.13 10.03
N ASP A 99 2.83 5.88 10.46
CA ASP A 99 3.52 6.67 11.49
C ASP A 99 3.80 8.11 11.04
N ILE A 100 3.87 8.33 9.72
CA ILE A 100 3.97 9.67 9.14
C ILE A 100 2.55 10.12 8.81
N LYS A 101 2.05 11.07 9.59
CA LYS A 101 0.75 11.69 9.32
C LYS A 101 0.84 12.61 8.12
N ILE A 102 -0.16 12.52 7.26
CA ILE A 102 -0.19 13.24 5.99
C ILE A 102 -1.44 14.13 5.95
N HIS A 103 -1.24 15.41 5.69
CA HIS A 103 -2.30 16.36 5.37
C HIS A 103 -2.55 16.38 3.86
N LEU A 104 -3.82 16.31 3.46
CA LEU A 104 -4.25 16.51 2.07
C LEU A 104 -5.00 17.85 1.96
N SER A 105 -4.38 18.82 1.30
CA SER A 105 -5.02 20.11 1.03
C SER A 105 -6.25 19.93 0.13
N PRO A 106 -7.45 20.41 0.51
CA PRO A 106 -8.66 20.30 -0.32
C PRO A 106 -8.58 21.14 -1.60
N LEU A 107 -7.83 22.24 -1.58
CA LEU A 107 -7.76 23.18 -2.70
C LEU A 107 -6.74 22.76 -3.74
N CYS A 108 -5.49 22.52 -3.31
CA CYS A 108 -4.41 22.17 -4.23
C CYS A 108 -4.25 20.65 -4.43
N ARG A 109 -4.91 19.83 -3.59
CA ARG A 109 -4.87 18.35 -3.64
C ARG A 109 -3.45 17.80 -3.57
N LYS A 110 -2.55 18.52 -2.91
CA LYS A 110 -1.18 18.10 -2.58
C LYS A 110 -1.16 17.47 -1.20
N PHE A 111 -0.24 16.53 -1.03
CA PHE A 111 0.05 15.87 0.21
C PHE A 111 1.24 16.56 0.89
N PHE A 112 1.14 16.77 2.18
CA PHE A 112 2.17 17.32 3.04
C PHE A 112 2.30 16.43 4.28
N HIS A 113 3.45 16.41 4.93
CA HIS A 113 3.46 15.94 6.31
C HIS A 113 2.61 16.89 7.16
N GLU A 114 1.82 16.34 8.08
CA GLU A 114 0.89 17.13 8.90
C GLU A 114 1.65 18.19 9.70
N ASP A 115 2.72 17.80 10.40
CA ASP A 115 3.54 18.70 11.20
C ASP A 115 4.14 19.87 10.39
N ASP A 116 4.67 19.57 9.19
CA ASP A 116 5.25 20.58 8.28
C ASP A 116 4.18 21.57 7.78
N PHE A 117 2.99 21.05 7.48
CA PHE A 117 1.87 21.88 7.02
C PHE A 117 1.35 22.77 8.16
N GLU A 118 1.13 22.21 9.35
CA GLU A 118 0.67 22.96 10.52
C GLU A 118 1.64 24.07 10.88
N PHE A 119 2.95 23.77 10.90
CA PHE A 119 3.98 24.76 11.21
C PHE A 119 3.95 25.94 10.24
N GLU A 120 3.95 25.67 8.93
CA GLU A 120 3.95 26.73 7.92
C GLU A 120 2.62 27.48 7.87
N TYR A 121 1.49 26.78 8.10
CA TYR A 121 0.18 27.41 8.18
C TYR A 121 0.06 28.33 9.40
N LEU A 122 0.59 27.94 10.56
CA LEU A 122 0.64 28.81 11.74
C LEU A 122 1.49 30.07 11.50
N ARG A 123 2.51 29.98 10.65
CA ARG A 123 3.38 31.10 10.32
C ARG A 123 2.77 32.06 9.30
N ASP A 124 2.25 31.53 8.19
CA ASP A 124 1.82 32.32 7.01
C ASP A 124 0.30 32.43 6.88
N GLY A 125 -0.47 31.67 7.66
CA GLY A 125 -1.94 31.64 7.64
C GLY A 125 -2.57 30.97 6.41
N ALA A 126 -1.78 30.26 5.59
CA ALA A 126 -2.24 29.71 4.32
C ALA A 126 -1.49 28.45 3.90
N CYS A 127 -2.08 27.68 2.97
CA CYS A 127 -1.40 26.53 2.38
C CYS A 127 -0.08 26.94 1.70
N VAL A 128 0.99 26.19 1.98
CA VAL A 128 2.36 26.45 1.51
C VAL A 128 2.49 26.49 -0.02
N TYR A 129 1.57 25.82 -0.72
CA TYR A 129 1.60 25.68 -2.17
C TYR A 129 0.65 26.64 -2.89
N CYS A 130 -0.64 26.65 -2.53
CA CYS A 130 -1.62 27.51 -3.20
C CYS A 130 -1.81 28.88 -2.54
N ARG A 131 -1.21 29.13 -1.36
CA ARG A 131 -1.33 30.38 -0.59
C ARG A 131 -2.77 30.79 -0.29
N VAL A 132 -3.68 29.82 -0.19
CA VAL A 132 -5.07 30.04 0.22
C VAL A 132 -5.26 29.52 1.65
N PRO A 133 -5.94 30.28 2.53
CA PRO A 133 -6.32 29.80 3.86
C PRO A 133 -7.31 28.64 3.75
N GLU A 134 -7.12 27.62 4.58
CA GLU A 134 -7.89 26.38 4.55
C GLU A 134 -8.69 26.14 5.84
N LEU A 135 -8.31 26.76 6.96
CA LEU A 135 -8.88 26.53 8.30
C LEU A 135 -10.03 27.48 8.69
N ASP A 136 -10.45 28.41 7.82
CA ASP A 136 -11.52 29.39 8.12
C ASP A 136 -12.93 28.90 7.72
N LYS A 137 -13.35 27.72 8.20
CA LYS A 137 -14.76 27.27 8.07
C LYS A 137 -15.36 26.81 9.37
#